data_AF-A0A7J9M8S4-F1
#
_entry.id   AF-A0A7J9M8S4-F1
#
_cell.length_a   1.000
_cell.length_b   1.000
_cell.length_c   1.000
_cell.angle_alpha   90.00
_cell.angle_beta   90.00
_cell.angle_gamma   90.00
#
_symmetry.space_group_name_H-M   'P 1'
#
loop_
_entity.id
_entity.type
_entity.pdbx_description
1 polymer ?
#
loop_
_entity_poly.entity_id
_entity_poly.type
_entity_poly.pdbx_seq_one_letter_code
_entity_poly.pdbx_strand_id
1 'polypeptide(L)' 'MTVAPNKKNPRDVDIMVKYSLSRRRCVVSRVQFYKMR' A
#
# COMPACT_ATOMS: atom_id res chain seq x y z
N MET A 1 -6.27 0.18 2.11
CA MET A 1 -4.95 0.47 2.70
C MET A 1 -4.79 -0.43 3.91
N THR A 2 -3.65 -1.11 4.05
CA THR A 2 -3.35 -2.02 5.16
C THR A 2 -2.02 -1.62 5.75
N VAL A 3 -1.92 -1.55 7.07
CA VAL A 3 -0.70 -1.19 7.79
C VAL A 3 -0.43 -2.32 8.77
N ALA A 4 0.75 -2.93 8.71
CA ALA A 4 1.14 -4.01 9.58
C ALA A 4 2.59 -3.85 10.05
N PRO A 5 2.91 -4.18 11.32
CA PRO A 5 4.30 -4.27 11.75
C PRO A 5 5.02 -5.39 10.98
N ASN A 6 6.24 -5.11 10.52
CA ASN A 6 7.02 -6.06 9.73
C ASN A 6 7.40 -7.28 10.59
N LYS A 7 7.20 -8.47 10.04
CA LYS A 7 7.44 -9.75 10.72
C LYS A 7 8.88 -9.94 11.19
N LYS A 8 9.86 -9.32 10.51
CA LYS A 8 11.28 -9.43 10.85
C LYS A 8 11.76 -8.38 11.85
N ASN A 9 11.22 -7.18 11.80
CA ASN A 9 11.60 -6.09 12.70
C ASN A 9 10.33 -5.36 13.16
N PRO A 10 9.95 -5.46 14.44
CA PRO A 10 8.73 -4.81 14.93
C PRO A 10 8.79 -3.28 14.91
N ARG A 11 9.97 -2.68 14.63
CA ARG A 11 10.15 -1.24 14.42
C ARG A 11 9.87 -0.79 12.98
N ASP A 12 9.91 -1.72 12.02
CA ASP A 12 9.60 -1.41 10.62
C ASP A 12 8.10 -1.61 10.39
N VAL A 13 7.51 -0.74 9.56
CA VAL A 13 6.08 -0.82 9.22
C VAL A 13 5.93 -1.11 7.73
N ASP A 14 5.24 -2.20 7.42
CA ASP A 14 4.83 -2.54 6.07
C ASP A 14 3.46 -1.88 5.79
N ILE A 15 3.41 -1.02 4.77
CA ILE A 15 2.20 -0.33 4.34
C ILE A 15 1.84 -0.80 2.94
N MET A 16 0.64 -1.36 2.78
CA MET A 16 0.08 -1.75 1.49
C MET A 16 -1.07 -0.82 1.10
N VAL A 17 -0.89 -0.07 0.03
CA VAL A 17 -1.91 0.82 -0.51
C VAL A 17 -2.48 0.20 -1.78
N LYS A 18 -3.66 -0.39 -1.66
CA LYS A 18 -4.49 -0.77 -2.80
C LYS A 18 -5.45 0.38 -3.11
N TYR A 19 -5.38 0.91 -4.31
CA TYR A 19 -6.28 1.96 -4.78
C TYR A 19 -6.75 1.67 -6.20
N SER A 20 -8.01 2.01 -6.44
CA SER A 20 -8.62 1.97 -7.75
C SER A 20 -9.34 3.29 -8.00
N LEU A 21 -9.06 3.90 -9.14
CA LEU A 21 -9.70 5.12 -9.60
C LEU A 21 -10.36 4.80 -10.94
N SER A 22 -11.69 4.85 -10.98
CA SER A 22 -12.44 4.70 -12.22
C SER A 22 -13.16 6.02 -12.52
N ARG A 23 -12.75 6.67 -13.61
CA ARG A 23 -13.29 7.93 -14.11
C ARG A 23 -13.46 7.83 -15.62
N ARG A 24 -14.28 8.72 -16.20
CA ARG A 24 -14.60 8.75 -17.64
C ARG A 24 -13.37 8.77 -18.57
N ARG A 25 -12.26 9.37 -18.15
CA ARG A 25 -11.02 9.49 -18.94
C ARG A 25 -9.88 8.62 -18.42
N CYS A 26 -10.05 7.91 -17.31
CA CYS A 26 -8.96 7.16 -16.70
C CYS A 26 -9.49 6.07 -15.78
N VAL A 27 -9.04 4.84 -16.02
CA VAL A 27 -9.26 3.69 -15.14
C VAL A 27 -7.89 3.20 -14.68
N VAL A 28 -7.62 3.31 -13.39
CA VAL A 28 -6.36 2.90 -12.78
C VAL A 28 -6.68 1.97 -11.62
N SER A 29 -5.97 0.86 -11.54
CA SER A 29 -5.96 -0.01 -10.37
C SER A 29 -4.51 -0.33 -10.05
N ARG A 30 -4.08 -0.03 -8.83
CA ARG A 30 -2.71 -0.29 -8.39
C ARG A 30 -2.69 -0.77 -6.95
N VAL A 31 -1.72 -1.64 -6.71
CA VAL A 31 -1.29 -2.05 -5.37
C VAL A 31 0.14 -1.58 -5.22
N GLN A 32 0.40 -0.83 -4.17
CA GLN A 32 1.71 -0.27 -3.89
C GLN A 32 2.16 -0.67 -2.48
N PHE A 33 3.42 -1.10 -2.39
CA PHE A 33 4.02 -1.57 -1.15
C PHE A 33 5.08 -0.57 -0.72
N TYR A 34 4.96 -0.10 0.52
CA TYR A 34 5.90 0.81 1.15
C TYR A 34 6.42 0.18 2.43
N LYS A 35 7.70 0.44 2.72
CA LYS A 35 8.36 0.05 3.95
C LYS A 35 8.90 1.30 4.62
N MET A 36 8.44 1.55 5.84
CA MET A 36 8.97 2.62 6.68
C MET A 36 10.07 2.03 7.56
N ARG A 37 11.24 2.68 7.57
CA ARG A 37 12.47 2.25 8.25
C ARG A 37 13.01 3.37 9.13
#